data_AF-A0A937VIL4-F1
#
_entry.id   AF-A0A937VIL4-F1
#
_cell.length_a   1.000
_cell.length_b   1.000
_cell.length_c   1.000
_cell.angle_alpha   90.00
_cell.angle_beta   90.00
_cell.angle_gamma   90.00
#
_symmetry.space_group_name_H-M   'P 1'
#
loop_
_entity.id
_entity.type
_entity.pdbx_description
1 polymer ?
#
loop_
_entity_poly.entity_id
_entity_poly.type
_entity_poly.pdbx_seq_one_letter_code
_entity_poly.pdbx_strand_id
1 'polypeptide(L)'
;LPAYVRLVTDLSPRFERAYMFGSFALLDAGEGQEAYELLVRGARRNPDSWRIMVTLGMLIYTYADSPDKDKLAAEWYEKAAAVPGSPDYIPRVAAELLTKGGEEAKSALMWGQVYATGDTYARDKALVELDELLPRDPQQRKEALQPLAALMTPQQFLTLSSILMGVLETP
;
A
#
# COMPACT_ATOMS: atom_id res chain seq x y z
N LEU A 1 -8.07 -17.14 -25.04
CA LEU A 1 -8.43 -15.90 -24.30
C LEU A 1 -7.33 -14.82 -24.35
N PRO A 2 -6.04 -15.11 -24.10
CA PRO A 2 -4.99 -14.09 -24.00
C PRO A 2 -4.84 -13.17 -25.23
N ALA A 3 -4.92 -13.74 -26.44
CA ALA A 3 -4.78 -12.97 -27.68
C ALA A 3 -5.84 -11.85 -27.84
N TYR A 4 -7.09 -12.09 -27.42
CA TYR A 4 -8.16 -11.11 -27.54
C TYR A 4 -7.96 -9.94 -26.57
N VAL A 5 -7.57 -10.23 -25.33
CA VAL A 5 -7.31 -9.19 -24.32
C VAL A 5 -6.10 -8.35 -24.71
N ARG A 6 -5.04 -8.97 -25.27
CA ARG A 6 -3.90 -8.25 -25.85
C ARG A 6 -4.32 -7.33 -27.01
N LEU A 7 -5.12 -7.83 -27.94
CA LEU A 7 -5.62 -7.03 -29.06
C LEU A 7 -6.41 -5.80 -28.58
N VAL A 8 -7.36 -5.97 -27.65
CA VAL A 8 -8.16 -4.85 -27.11
C VAL A 8 -7.26 -3.82 -26.41
N THR A 9 -6.28 -4.28 -25.63
CA THR A 9 -5.37 -3.38 -24.90
C THR A 9 -4.29 -2.75 -25.79
N ASP A 10 -4.05 -3.25 -27.00
CA ASP A 10 -3.25 -2.58 -28.02
C ASP A 10 -4.04 -1.53 -28.80
N LEU A 11 -5.29 -1.84 -29.16
CA LEU A 11 -6.15 -0.87 -29.83
C LEU A 11 -6.53 0.30 -28.90
N SER A 12 -6.70 0.03 -27.60
CA SER A 12 -7.08 1.03 -26.60
C SER A 12 -6.18 0.98 -25.35
N PRO A 13 -4.93 1.46 -25.43
CA PRO A 13 -3.94 1.34 -24.34
C PRO A 13 -4.33 2.02 -23.02
N ARG A 14 -5.23 3.00 -23.07
CA ARG A 14 -5.71 3.75 -21.89
C ARG A 14 -7.05 3.22 -21.35
N PHE A 15 -7.58 2.14 -21.92
CA PHE A 15 -8.85 1.58 -21.49
C PHE A 15 -8.66 0.64 -20.28
N GLU A 16 -8.64 1.23 -19.08
CA GLU A 16 -8.32 0.52 -17.82
C GLU A 16 -9.15 -0.74 -17.59
N ARG A 17 -10.45 -0.70 -17.93
CA ARG A 17 -11.36 -1.85 -17.71
C ARG A 17 -10.94 -3.09 -18.49
N ALA A 18 -10.32 -2.95 -19.67
CA ALA A 18 -9.84 -4.12 -20.41
C ALA A 18 -8.69 -4.84 -19.69
N TYR A 19 -7.82 -4.10 -19.01
CA TYR A 19 -6.77 -4.68 -18.18
C TYR A 19 -7.36 -5.38 -16.95
N MET A 20 -8.21 -4.68 -16.19
CA MET A 20 -8.76 -5.20 -14.92
C MET A 20 -9.73 -6.37 -15.14
N PHE A 21 -10.70 -6.24 -16.04
CA PHE A 21 -11.64 -7.33 -16.32
C PHE A 21 -10.92 -8.48 -17.03
N GLY A 22 -10.03 -8.15 -17.97
CA GLY A 22 -9.25 -9.15 -18.71
C GLY A 22 -8.37 -10.00 -17.80
N SER A 23 -7.79 -9.43 -16.75
CA SER A 23 -6.96 -10.19 -15.80
C SER A 23 -7.78 -11.18 -14.98
N PHE A 24 -8.99 -10.83 -14.55
CA PHE A 24 -9.87 -11.77 -13.85
C PHE A 24 -10.36 -12.89 -14.78
N ALA A 25 -10.73 -12.56 -16.02
CA ALA A 25 -11.11 -13.57 -17.00
C ALA A 25 -9.95 -14.55 -17.31
N LEU A 26 -8.71 -14.06 -17.32
CA LEU A 26 -7.52 -14.90 -17.47
C LEU A 26 -7.29 -15.78 -16.24
N LEU A 27 -7.43 -15.24 -15.02
CA LEU A 27 -7.37 -16.04 -13.79
C LEU A 27 -8.39 -17.18 -13.78
N ASP A 28 -9.64 -16.90 -14.14
CA ASP A 28 -10.72 -17.89 -14.21
C ASP A 28 -10.43 -19.00 -15.24
N ALA A 29 -9.64 -18.67 -16.28
CA ALA A 29 -9.19 -19.62 -17.28
C ALA A 29 -7.92 -20.41 -16.87
N GLY A 30 -7.39 -20.20 -15.66
CA GLY A 30 -6.14 -20.80 -15.19
C GLY A 30 -4.86 -20.10 -15.70
N GLU A 31 -4.99 -18.95 -16.34
CA GLU A 31 -3.91 -18.22 -17.01
C GLU A 31 -3.34 -17.12 -16.09
N GLY A 32 -2.96 -17.49 -14.86
CA GLY A 32 -2.57 -16.52 -13.82
C GLY A 32 -1.34 -15.67 -14.16
N GLN A 33 -0.36 -16.27 -14.84
CA GLN A 33 0.83 -15.53 -15.29
C GLN A 33 0.47 -14.46 -16.34
N GLU A 34 -0.40 -14.81 -17.29
CA GLU A 34 -0.90 -13.87 -18.31
C GLU A 34 -1.74 -12.75 -17.69
N ALA A 35 -2.51 -13.06 -16.65
CA ALA A 35 -3.26 -12.06 -15.88
C ALA A 35 -2.33 -11.04 -15.19
N TYR A 36 -1.27 -11.52 -14.56
CA TYR A 36 -0.23 -10.68 -13.95
C TYR A 36 0.46 -9.80 -15.00
N GLU A 37 0.94 -10.38 -16.10
CA GLU A 37 1.63 -9.66 -17.17
C GLU A 37 0.74 -8.58 -17.81
N LEU A 38 -0.55 -8.88 -17.98
CA LEU A 38 -1.52 -7.94 -18.48
C LEU A 38 -1.64 -6.72 -17.56
N LEU A 39 -1.78 -6.91 -16.26
CA LEU A 39 -1.89 -5.80 -15.30
C LEU A 39 -0.58 -5.00 -15.17
N VAL A 40 0.58 -5.67 -15.17
CA VAL A 40 1.89 -4.98 -15.20
C VAL A 40 2.00 -4.08 -16.42
N ARG A 41 1.61 -4.58 -17.60
CA ARG A 41 1.55 -3.79 -18.82
C ARG A 41 0.53 -2.66 -18.73
N GLY A 42 -0.62 -2.90 -18.12
CA GLY A 42 -1.64 -1.90 -17.82
C GLY A 42 -1.10 -0.76 -16.99
N ALA A 43 -0.39 -1.06 -15.90
CA ALA A 43 0.20 -0.07 -15.00
C ALA A 43 1.27 0.78 -15.72
N ARG A 44 2.10 0.16 -16.57
CA ARG A 44 3.08 0.91 -17.39
C ARG A 44 2.41 1.85 -18.40
N ARG A 45 1.30 1.42 -19.00
CA ARG A 45 0.55 2.22 -19.99
C ARG A 45 -0.38 3.24 -19.35
N ASN A 46 -0.65 3.13 -18.04
CA ASN A 46 -1.56 3.98 -17.27
C ASN A 46 -0.94 4.31 -15.90
N PRO A 47 0.17 5.08 -15.85
CA PRO A 47 0.90 5.33 -14.61
C PRO A 47 0.07 6.09 -13.56
N ASP A 48 -0.97 6.80 -13.96
CA ASP A 48 -1.86 7.55 -13.05
C ASP A 48 -3.08 6.73 -12.62
N SER A 49 -3.20 5.45 -13.02
CA SER A 49 -4.30 4.58 -12.60
C SER A 49 -3.93 3.82 -11.32
N TRP A 50 -4.32 4.38 -10.18
CA TRP A 50 -4.29 3.64 -8.91
C TRP A 50 -5.14 2.37 -8.97
N ARG A 51 -6.21 2.33 -9.79
CA ARG A 51 -7.11 1.18 -9.90
C ARG A 51 -6.40 -0.04 -10.46
N ILE A 52 -5.61 0.13 -11.53
CA ILE A 52 -4.82 -0.97 -12.10
C ILE A 52 -3.78 -1.45 -11.09
N MET A 53 -3.10 -0.53 -10.40
CA MET A 53 -2.09 -0.89 -9.39
C MET A 53 -2.70 -1.65 -8.21
N VAL A 54 -3.85 -1.21 -7.68
CA VAL A 54 -4.60 -1.93 -6.64
C VAL A 54 -5.06 -3.30 -7.14
N THR A 55 -5.55 -3.40 -8.38
CA THR A 55 -5.96 -4.69 -8.96
C THR A 55 -4.77 -5.65 -9.05
N LEU A 56 -3.60 -5.15 -9.42
CA LEU A 56 -2.37 -5.94 -9.48
C LEU A 56 -1.89 -6.39 -8.10
N GLY A 57 -1.86 -5.48 -7.12
CA GLY A 57 -1.53 -5.83 -5.73
C GLY A 57 -2.48 -6.87 -5.16
N MET A 58 -3.79 -6.70 -5.38
CA MET A 58 -4.82 -7.66 -4.98
C MET A 58 -4.62 -9.03 -5.63
N LEU A 59 -4.35 -9.06 -6.95
CA LEU A 59 -4.10 -10.29 -7.70
C LEU A 59 -2.91 -11.06 -7.09
N ILE A 60 -1.80 -10.36 -6.82
CA ILE A 60 -0.60 -10.96 -6.23
C ILE A 60 -0.90 -11.51 -4.83
N TYR A 61 -1.46 -10.68 -3.94
CA TYR A 61 -1.75 -11.08 -2.56
C TYR A 61 -2.66 -12.32 -2.48
N THR A 62 -3.65 -12.37 -3.35
CA THR A 62 -4.71 -13.39 -3.32
C THR A 62 -4.31 -14.69 -4.01
N TYR A 63 -3.67 -14.61 -5.17
CA TYR A 63 -3.52 -15.77 -6.06
C TYR A 63 -2.06 -16.19 -6.29
N ALA A 64 -1.07 -15.37 -5.93
CA ALA A 64 0.32 -15.79 -6.10
C ALA A 64 0.70 -16.85 -5.06
N ASP A 65 1.37 -17.90 -5.53
CA ASP A 65 2.02 -18.90 -4.69
C ASP A 65 3.51 -18.57 -4.57
N SER A 66 3.80 -17.55 -3.77
CA SER A 66 5.16 -17.07 -3.52
C SER A 66 5.29 -16.60 -2.07
N PRO A 67 6.41 -16.90 -1.39
CA PRO A 67 6.68 -16.36 -0.06
C PRO A 67 6.78 -14.83 -0.05
N ASP A 68 7.14 -14.22 -1.18
CA ASP A 68 7.31 -12.76 -1.29
C ASP A 68 6.02 -12.02 -1.69
N LYS A 69 4.89 -12.72 -1.78
CA LYS A 69 3.65 -12.14 -2.33
C LYS A 69 3.17 -10.91 -1.55
N ASP A 70 3.32 -10.90 -0.23
CA ASP A 70 2.88 -9.78 0.61
C ASP A 70 3.70 -8.53 0.32
N LYS A 71 5.02 -8.68 0.24
CA LYS A 71 5.96 -7.61 -0.15
C LYS A 71 5.70 -7.11 -1.57
N LEU A 72 5.54 -8.01 -2.53
CA LEU A 72 5.26 -7.63 -3.91
C LEU A 72 3.91 -6.92 -4.05
N ALA A 73 2.89 -7.38 -3.34
CA ALA A 73 1.59 -6.72 -3.30
C ALA A 73 1.70 -5.33 -2.66
N ALA A 74 2.41 -5.20 -1.54
CA ALA A 74 2.69 -3.94 -0.88
C ALA A 74 3.30 -2.90 -1.84
N GLU A 75 4.32 -3.28 -2.62
CA GLU A 75 4.95 -2.37 -3.58
C GLU A 75 3.96 -1.77 -4.61
N TRP A 76 2.94 -2.52 -5.00
CA TRP A 76 1.89 -2.01 -5.90
C TRP A 76 0.88 -1.13 -5.18
N TYR A 77 0.54 -1.45 -3.93
CA TYR A 77 -0.31 -0.58 -3.10
C TYR A 77 0.42 0.73 -2.73
N GLU A 78 1.73 0.72 -2.47
CA GLU A 78 2.55 1.92 -2.26
C GLU A 78 2.51 2.84 -3.50
N LYS A 79 2.72 2.26 -4.69
CA LYS A 79 2.61 3.01 -5.96
C LYS A 79 1.20 3.56 -6.15
N ALA A 80 0.17 2.79 -5.82
CA ALA A 80 -1.22 3.25 -5.91
C ALA A 80 -1.52 4.39 -4.94
N ALA A 81 -1.00 4.32 -3.71
CA ALA A 81 -1.15 5.36 -2.69
C ALA A 81 -0.48 6.68 -3.10
N ALA A 82 0.61 6.61 -3.86
CA ALA A 82 1.30 7.80 -4.37
C ALA A 82 0.54 8.52 -5.50
N VAL A 83 -0.48 7.89 -6.10
CA VAL A 83 -1.30 8.53 -7.14
C VAL A 83 -2.26 9.55 -6.50
N PRO A 84 -2.28 10.82 -6.97
CA PRO A 84 -3.22 11.82 -6.48
C PRO A 84 -4.68 11.39 -6.63
N GLY A 85 -5.47 11.57 -5.56
CA GLY A 85 -6.88 11.20 -5.54
C GLY A 85 -7.14 9.69 -5.41
N SER A 86 -6.12 8.90 -5.05
CA SER A 86 -6.31 7.52 -4.63
C SER A 86 -7.10 7.46 -3.30
N PRO A 87 -7.98 6.47 -3.09
CA PRO A 87 -8.72 6.33 -1.85
C PRO A 87 -7.86 6.16 -0.59
N ASP A 88 -8.28 6.79 0.51
CA ASP A 88 -7.55 6.82 1.80
C ASP A 88 -7.34 5.46 2.48
N TYR A 89 -8.02 4.40 2.03
CA TYR A 89 -7.77 3.05 2.53
C TYR A 89 -6.51 2.41 1.93
N ILE A 90 -6.06 2.85 0.76
CA ILE A 90 -4.95 2.23 0.02
C ILE A 90 -3.63 2.29 0.80
N PRO A 91 -3.22 3.43 1.41
CA PRO A 91 -2.01 3.47 2.23
C PRO A 91 -2.06 2.53 3.44
N ARG A 92 -3.24 2.31 4.04
CA ARG A 92 -3.42 1.36 5.15
C ARG A 92 -3.17 -0.07 4.69
N VAL A 93 -3.73 -0.46 3.55
CA VAL A 93 -3.49 -1.79 2.97
C VAL A 93 -2.02 -1.98 2.62
N ALA A 94 -1.35 -0.95 2.08
CA ALA A 94 0.09 -1.00 1.84
C ALA A 94 0.86 -1.27 3.14
N ALA A 95 0.56 -0.53 4.21
CA ALA A 95 1.21 -0.69 5.52
C ALA A 95 1.00 -2.11 6.09
N GLU A 96 -0.24 -2.62 6.08
CA GLU A 96 -0.55 -3.97 6.54
C GLU A 96 0.21 -5.06 5.77
N LEU A 97 0.33 -4.92 4.45
CA LEU A 97 1.07 -5.85 3.61
C LEU A 97 2.59 -5.76 3.84
N LEU A 98 3.12 -4.56 4.09
CA LEU A 98 4.53 -4.39 4.47
C LEU A 98 4.84 -5.09 5.78
N THR A 99 3.96 -4.95 6.79
CA THR A 99 4.10 -5.68 8.06
C THR A 99 4.12 -7.19 7.84
N LYS A 100 3.15 -7.72 7.07
CA LYS A 100 3.09 -9.16 6.74
C LYS A 100 4.33 -9.64 5.99
N GLY A 101 4.85 -8.82 5.08
CA GLY A 101 6.08 -9.07 4.33
C GLY A 101 7.38 -8.86 5.11
N GLY A 102 7.32 -8.50 6.40
CA GLY A 102 8.50 -8.28 7.25
C GLY A 102 9.23 -6.96 7.00
N GLU A 103 8.63 -6.02 6.28
CA GLU A 103 9.19 -4.70 5.96
C GLU A 103 8.73 -3.64 6.98
N GLU A 104 8.97 -3.89 8.27
CA GLU A 104 8.43 -3.10 9.40
C GLU A 104 8.77 -1.60 9.31
N ALA A 105 10.00 -1.25 8.91
CA ALA A 105 10.41 0.14 8.77
C ALA A 105 9.61 0.88 7.69
N LYS A 106 9.30 0.22 6.57
CA LYS A 106 8.44 0.80 5.53
C LYS A 106 6.99 0.85 5.99
N SER A 107 6.52 -0.19 6.69
CA SER A 107 5.19 -0.20 7.28
C SER A 107 4.98 0.99 8.22
N ALA A 108 5.95 1.27 9.08
CA ALA A 108 5.93 2.43 9.98
C ALA A 108 5.86 3.77 9.20
N LEU A 109 6.58 3.90 8.09
CA LEU A 109 6.48 5.09 7.22
C LEU A 109 5.08 5.23 6.63
N MET A 110 4.48 4.14 6.13
CA MET A 110 3.12 4.16 5.58
C MET A 110 2.07 4.47 6.66
N TRP A 111 2.18 3.90 7.85
CA TRP A 111 1.31 4.27 8.98
C TRP A 111 1.52 5.71 9.44
N GLY A 112 2.75 6.21 9.40
CA GLY A 112 3.04 7.63 9.64
C GLY A 112 2.35 8.56 8.62
N GLN A 113 2.31 8.17 7.34
CA GLN A 113 1.56 8.88 6.31
C GLN A 113 0.05 8.82 6.58
N VAL A 114 -0.49 7.63 6.91
CA VAL A 114 -1.90 7.45 7.29
C VAL A 114 -2.26 8.38 8.45
N TYR A 115 -1.41 8.47 9.48
CA TYR A 115 -1.62 9.38 10.60
C TYR A 115 -1.62 10.85 10.16
N ALA A 116 -0.68 11.23 9.30
CA ALA A 116 -0.53 12.60 8.84
C ALA A 116 -1.76 13.11 8.06
N THR A 117 -2.29 12.29 7.15
CA THR A 117 -3.31 12.71 6.17
C THR A 117 -4.71 12.15 6.42
N GLY A 118 -4.84 11.10 7.21
CA GLY A 118 -6.10 10.38 7.43
C GLY A 118 -7.10 11.12 8.33
N ASP A 119 -8.34 10.62 8.31
CA ASP A 119 -9.40 11.00 9.23
C ASP A 119 -9.15 10.45 10.65
N THR A 120 -10.08 10.72 11.58
CA THR A 120 -9.96 10.27 12.98
C THR A 120 -9.76 8.75 13.07
N TYR A 121 -10.54 7.97 12.32
CA TYR A 121 -10.46 6.51 12.34
C TYR A 121 -9.10 6.02 11.83
N ALA A 122 -8.62 6.57 10.71
CA ALA A 122 -7.34 6.22 10.13
C ALA A 122 -6.17 6.57 11.07
N ARG A 123 -6.24 7.73 11.74
CA ARG A 123 -5.25 8.16 12.73
C ARG A 123 -5.20 7.24 13.95
N ASP A 124 -6.36 6.90 14.51
CA ASP A 124 -6.44 6.01 15.66
C ASP A 124 -5.88 4.63 15.31
N LYS A 125 -6.20 4.12 14.11
CA LYS A 125 -5.64 2.86 13.62
C LYS A 125 -4.11 2.94 13.45
N ALA A 126 -3.60 4.03 12.88
CA ALA A 126 -2.16 4.23 12.72
C ALA A 126 -1.42 4.27 14.06
N LEU A 127 -2.02 4.88 15.11
CA LEU A 127 -1.42 4.89 16.44
C LEU A 127 -1.24 3.48 17.03
N VAL A 128 -2.27 2.64 16.91
CA VAL A 128 -2.21 1.25 17.39
C VAL A 128 -1.11 0.48 16.68
N GLU A 129 -1.09 0.54 15.35
CA GLU A 129 -0.14 -0.22 14.53
C GLU A 129 1.30 0.29 14.72
N LEU A 130 1.50 1.60 14.86
CA LEU A 130 2.81 2.16 15.18
C LEU A 130 3.31 1.74 16.56
N ASP A 131 2.44 1.67 17.60
CA ASP A 131 2.89 1.18 18.92
C ASP A 131 3.32 -0.29 18.88
N GLU A 132 2.65 -1.10 18.05
CA GLU A 132 2.99 -2.52 17.85
C GLU A 132 4.30 -2.70 17.08
N LEU A 133 4.52 -1.91 16.02
CA LEU A 133 5.70 -2.01 15.15
C LEU A 133 6.96 -1.41 15.79
N LEU A 134 6.83 -0.36 16.60
CA LEU A 134 8.00 0.37 17.11
C LEU A 134 8.65 -0.37 18.29
N PRO A 135 10.00 -0.33 18.37
CA PRO A 135 10.75 -0.96 19.47
C PRO A 135 10.19 -0.57 20.85
N ARG A 136 10.24 -1.49 21.82
CA ARG A 136 9.79 -1.22 23.20
C ARG A 136 10.82 -0.42 24.01
N ASP A 137 12.09 -0.46 23.64
CA ASP A 137 13.13 0.36 24.26
C ASP A 137 12.90 1.85 23.95
N PRO A 138 12.87 2.75 24.96
CA PRO A 138 12.55 4.16 24.75
C PRO A 138 13.50 4.89 23.79
N GLN A 139 14.81 4.57 23.84
CA GLN A 139 15.79 5.25 23.00
C GLN A 139 15.64 4.80 21.55
N GLN A 140 15.53 3.49 21.32
CA GLN A 140 15.32 2.94 19.98
C GLN A 140 13.96 3.37 19.40
N ARG A 141 12.91 3.46 20.23
CA ARG A 141 11.60 3.97 19.81
C ARG A 141 11.68 5.41 19.33
N LYS A 142 12.37 6.27 20.09
CA LYS A 142 12.59 7.68 19.72
C LYS A 142 13.34 7.82 18.40
N GLU A 143 14.33 6.96 18.17
CA GLU A 143 15.09 6.91 16.91
C GLU A 143 14.21 6.44 15.74
N ALA A 144 13.43 5.37 15.94
CA ALA A 144 12.51 4.84 14.94
C ALA A 144 11.36 5.80 14.57
N LEU A 145 11.01 6.74 15.46
CA LEU A 145 10.03 7.80 15.18
C LEU A 145 10.59 8.93 14.30
N GLN A 146 11.90 9.19 14.32
CA GLN A 146 12.48 10.36 13.62
C GLN A 146 12.13 10.46 12.13
N PRO A 147 12.16 9.36 11.34
CA PRO A 147 11.79 9.43 9.93
C PRO A 147 10.37 9.91 9.69
N LEU A 148 9.45 9.69 10.64
CA LEU A 148 8.04 10.08 10.51
C LEU A 148 7.86 11.61 10.56
N ALA A 149 8.81 12.35 11.15
CA ALA A 149 8.74 13.80 11.24
C ALA A 149 8.68 14.49 9.87
N ALA A 150 9.24 13.87 8.83
CA ALA A 150 9.21 14.40 7.47
C ALA A 150 7.82 14.30 6.80
N LEU A 151 6.91 13.49 7.36
CA LEU A 151 5.60 13.19 6.77
C LEU A 151 4.48 14.10 7.27
N MET A 152 4.74 14.92 8.30
CA MET A 152 3.71 15.67 9.01
C MET A 152 4.22 17.00 9.55
N THR A 153 3.31 17.83 10.06
CA THR A 153 3.70 19.10 10.70
C THR A 153 4.45 18.86 12.02
N PRO A 154 5.27 19.81 12.49
CA PRO A 154 5.94 19.70 13.79
C PRO A 154 4.97 19.42 14.95
N GLN A 155 3.79 20.04 14.92
CA GLN A 155 2.77 19.83 15.95
C GLN A 155 2.20 18.40 15.91
N GLN A 156 1.87 17.89 14.72
CA GLN A 156 1.42 16.50 14.58
C GLN A 156 2.47 15.51 15.04
N PHE A 157 3.75 15.75 14.70
CA PHE A 157 4.84 14.89 15.11
C PHE A 157 5.04 14.90 16.63
N LEU A 158 4.95 16.07 17.27
CA LEU A 158 5.00 16.18 18.73
C LEU A 158 3.87 15.40 19.40
N THR A 159 2.63 15.54 18.92
CA THR A 159 1.46 14.81 19.45
C THR A 159 1.59 13.30 19.25
N LEU A 160 2.02 12.85 18.07
CA LEU A 160 2.29 11.44 17.79
C LEU A 160 3.34 10.88 18.76
N SER A 161 4.47 11.60 18.88
CA SER A 161 5.58 11.18 19.72
C SER A 161 5.21 11.15 21.20
N SER A 162 4.43 12.12 21.69
CA SER A 162 4.00 12.15 23.09
C SER A 162 3.12 10.95 23.44
N ILE A 163 2.19 10.60 22.55
CA ILE A 163 1.31 9.43 22.71
C ILE A 163 2.14 8.14 22.72
N LEU A 164 2.98 7.93 21.70
CA LEU A 164 3.72 6.66 21.52
C LEU A 164 4.87 6.46 22.50
N MET A 165 5.41 7.54 23.07
CA MET A 165 6.42 7.48 24.13
C MET A 165 5.82 7.35 25.54
N GLY A 166 4.49 7.37 25.68
CA GLY A 166 3.83 7.39 26.98
C GLY A 166 4.07 8.67 27.78
N VAL A 167 4.54 9.74 27.13
CA VAL A 167 4.66 11.08 27.72
C VAL A 167 3.34 11.80 27.49
N LEU A 168 2.26 11.23 28.02
CA LEU A 168 1.09 12.03 28.35
C LEU A 168 1.36 12.57 29.75
N GLU A 169 1.50 13.89 29.86
CA GLU A 169 1.32 14.57 31.13
C GLU A 169 0.02 14.03 31.74
N THR A 170 0.15 13.28 32.83
CA THR A 170 -0.99 12.94 33.69
C THR A 170 -1.56 14.27 34.20
N PRO A 171 -2.88 14.50 34.10
CA PRO A 171 -3.51 15.71 34.61
C PRO A 171 -3.31 15.88 36.12
#